data_AF-A4IAR8-F1
#
_entry.id   AF-A4IAR8-F1
#
_cell.length_a   1.000
_cell.length_b   1.000
_cell.length_c   1.000
_cell.angle_alpha   90.00
_cell.angle_beta   90.00
_cell.angle_gamma   90.00
#
_symmetry.space_group_name_H-M   'P 1'
#
loop_
_entity.id
_entity.type
_entity.pdbx_description
1 polymer ?
#
loop_
_entity_poly.entity_id
_entity_poly.type
_entity_poly.pdbx_seq_one_letter_code
_entity_poly.pdbx_strand_id
1 'polypeptide(L)'
;MNSLDYATKCDELDWLLKRYCDRKKRQTKSLQEQLKKEVSANVELRKYISFLEGKLQAEGENANQLVRSLDDRKRHAKAALMGRERHLHSLAAELESRLCMVEQRERECAEFATALEERDQHHWAKVKSFQRSKALFEAGLAASKKTVRAELQHSRYTEDSLTEYLDDVPGTDGLLLARGCDLGLKTRCMEQVLLLQRDECAARVNLLAAEIEERGSLLCSFFRASTTHLNRLLAEQQERERQLHRAEDLLCLQQVDLAGRMRKAMDLQQDSYAHAEMQRKVLALQCRRVVRSVGDVVGSLSGIDVEAVMLELESRIQGILRVPSSDASNEYGMHKAAGES
;
A
#
# COMPACT_ATOMS: atom_id res chain seq x y z
N MET A 1 -84.23 -86.43 51.18
CA MET A 1 -83.90 -86.06 49.78
C MET A 1 -84.06 -87.30 48.92
N ASN A 2 -84.82 -87.25 47.82
CA ASN A 2 -85.03 -88.38 46.91
C ASN A 2 -83.76 -88.62 46.07
N SER A 3 -83.40 -89.87 45.81
CA SER A 3 -82.18 -90.21 45.03
C SER A 3 -82.18 -89.63 43.61
N LEU A 4 -83.36 -89.43 43.02
CA LEU A 4 -83.54 -88.86 41.69
C LEU A 4 -83.16 -87.37 41.62
N ASP A 5 -83.48 -86.60 42.66
CA ASP A 5 -83.10 -85.18 42.78
C ASP A 5 -81.59 -85.01 42.97
N TYR A 6 -80.94 -86.01 43.59
CA TYR A 6 -79.50 -86.01 43.77
C TYR A 6 -78.76 -86.26 42.45
N ALA A 7 -79.19 -87.27 41.68
CA ALA A 7 -78.56 -87.62 40.39
C ALA A 7 -78.67 -86.49 39.35
N THR A 8 -79.84 -85.89 39.21
CA THR A 8 -80.05 -84.75 38.29
C THR A 8 -79.19 -83.55 38.64
N LYS A 9 -79.08 -83.21 39.93
CA LYS A 9 -78.16 -82.15 40.38
C LYS A 9 -76.69 -82.49 40.13
N CYS A 10 -76.29 -83.76 40.26
CA CYS A 10 -74.94 -84.20 39.90
C CYS A 10 -74.66 -84.03 38.40
N ASP A 11 -75.59 -84.40 37.53
CA ASP A 11 -75.45 -84.24 36.07
C ASP A 11 -75.36 -82.76 35.66
N GLU A 12 -76.18 -81.90 36.26
CA GLU A 12 -76.11 -80.44 36.06
C GLU A 12 -74.76 -79.87 36.51
N LEU A 13 -74.26 -80.30 37.67
CA LEU A 13 -72.93 -79.93 38.17
C LEU A 13 -71.81 -80.38 37.22
N ASP A 14 -71.86 -81.61 36.72
CA ASP A 14 -70.88 -82.13 35.77
C ASP A 14 -70.90 -81.38 34.43
N TRP A 15 -72.09 -81.02 33.93
CA TRP A 15 -72.22 -80.20 32.74
C TRP A 15 -71.66 -78.79 32.93
N LEU A 16 -71.96 -78.14 34.07
CA LEU A 16 -71.42 -76.84 34.43
C LEU A 16 -69.88 -76.90 34.55
N LEU A 17 -69.34 -77.95 35.16
CA LEU A 17 -67.91 -78.19 35.28
C LEU A 17 -67.25 -78.37 33.91
N LYS A 18 -67.81 -79.18 33.01
CA LYS A 18 -67.30 -79.35 31.64
C LYS A 18 -67.31 -78.02 30.87
N ARG A 19 -68.42 -77.28 30.90
CA ARG A 19 -68.55 -75.99 30.22
C ARG A 19 -67.57 -74.96 30.77
N TYR A 20 -67.37 -74.94 32.08
CA TYR A 20 -66.36 -74.10 32.73
C TYR A 20 -64.93 -74.49 32.29
N CYS A 21 -64.61 -75.78 32.30
CA CYS A 21 -63.32 -76.31 31.85
C CYS A 21 -63.02 -75.97 30.39
N ASP A 22 -63.99 -76.12 29.49
CA ASP A 22 -63.83 -75.77 28.07
C ASP A 22 -63.67 -74.27 27.87
N ARG A 23 -64.45 -73.44 28.58
CA ARG A 23 -64.30 -71.99 28.57
C ARG A 23 -62.90 -71.59 29.05
N LYS A 24 -62.42 -72.20 30.14
CA LYS A 24 -61.06 -71.97 30.64
C LYS A 24 -60.00 -72.39 29.62
N LYS A 25 -60.10 -73.57 29.00
CA LYS A 25 -59.16 -74.00 27.95
C LYS A 25 -59.11 -73.02 26.77
N ARG A 26 -60.25 -72.51 26.30
CA ARG A 26 -60.30 -71.51 25.22
C ARG A 26 -59.68 -70.18 25.64
N GLN A 27 -59.96 -69.71 26.86
CA GLN A 27 -59.33 -68.53 27.42
C GLN A 27 -57.82 -68.68 27.52
N THR A 28 -57.32 -69.82 28.02
CA THR A 28 -55.87 -70.07 28.12
C THR A 28 -55.19 -70.08 26.76
N LYS A 29 -55.79 -70.70 25.74
CA LYS A 29 -55.26 -70.69 24.36
C LYS A 29 -55.19 -69.28 23.78
N SER A 30 -56.28 -68.51 23.90
CA SER A 30 -56.33 -67.12 23.43
C SER A 30 -55.27 -66.26 24.12
N LEU A 31 -55.10 -66.40 25.44
CA LEU A 31 -54.07 -65.69 26.20
C LEU A 31 -52.66 -66.12 25.80
N GLN A 32 -52.42 -67.40 25.53
CA GLN A 32 -51.12 -67.88 25.06
C GLN A 32 -50.76 -67.33 23.67
N GLU A 33 -51.72 -67.25 22.75
CA GLU A 33 -51.50 -66.66 21.42
C GLU A 33 -51.24 -65.15 21.49
N GLN A 34 -51.99 -64.43 22.32
CA GLN A 34 -51.73 -63.01 22.59
C GLN A 34 -50.33 -62.82 23.20
N LEU A 35 -49.97 -63.61 24.21
CA LEU A 35 -48.64 -63.55 24.83
C LEU A 35 -47.52 -63.82 23.82
N LYS A 36 -47.68 -64.79 22.92
CA LYS A 36 -46.67 -65.07 21.87
C LYS A 36 -46.49 -63.88 20.92
N LYS A 37 -47.59 -63.26 20.49
CA LYS A 37 -47.56 -62.06 19.62
C LYS A 37 -46.86 -60.90 20.33
N GLU A 38 -47.24 -60.62 21.57
CA GLU A 38 -46.63 -59.57 22.39
C GLU A 38 -45.14 -59.82 22.62
N VAL A 39 -44.72 -61.05 22.93
CA VAL A 39 -43.31 -61.40 23.09
C VAL A 39 -42.52 -61.19 21.79
N SER A 40 -43.06 -61.60 20.64
CA SER A 40 -42.39 -61.40 19.35
C SER A 40 -42.25 -59.91 18.99
N ALA A 41 -43.29 -59.11 19.22
CA ALA A 41 -43.26 -57.66 19.02
C ALA A 41 -42.25 -57.00 19.97
N ASN A 42 -42.18 -57.43 21.23
CA ASN A 42 -41.22 -56.91 22.21
C ASN A 42 -39.77 -57.18 21.79
N VAL A 43 -39.47 -58.36 21.22
CA VAL A 43 -38.14 -58.70 20.71
C VAL A 43 -37.74 -57.80 19.53
N GLU A 44 -38.63 -57.58 18.56
CA GLU A 44 -38.35 -56.69 17.44
C GLU A 44 -38.19 -55.23 17.87
N LEU A 45 -39.02 -54.77 18.82
CA LEU A 45 -38.86 -53.43 19.41
C LEU A 45 -37.50 -53.28 20.10
N ARG A 46 -37.02 -54.27 20.86
CA ARG A 46 -35.69 -54.22 21.48
C ARG A 46 -34.56 -54.14 20.46
N LYS A 47 -34.64 -54.90 19.35
CA LYS A 47 -33.66 -54.81 18.26
C LYS A 47 -33.66 -53.44 17.60
N TYR A 48 -34.84 -52.85 17.41
CA TYR A 48 -34.96 -51.52 16.84
C TYR A 48 -34.43 -50.43 17.77
N ILE A 49 -34.68 -50.54 19.09
CA ILE A 49 -34.13 -49.64 20.11
C ILE A 49 -32.60 -49.69 20.08
N SER A 50 -31.98 -50.88 20.13
CA SER A 50 -30.51 -50.98 20.12
C SER A 50 -29.88 -50.45 18.83
N PHE A 51 -30.55 -50.63 17.69
CA PHE A 51 -30.12 -50.03 16.42
C PHE A 51 -30.18 -48.50 16.44
N LEU A 52 -31.25 -47.92 17.00
CA LEU A 52 -31.39 -46.47 17.14
C LEU A 52 -30.39 -45.88 18.13
N GLU A 53 -30.12 -46.56 19.26
CA GLU A 53 -29.09 -46.17 20.23
C GLU A 53 -27.70 -46.14 19.58
N GLY A 54 -27.35 -47.17 18.79
CA GLY A 54 -26.09 -47.20 18.04
C GLY A 54 -25.98 -46.07 17.02
N LYS A 55 -27.06 -45.75 16.29
CA LYS A 55 -27.09 -44.60 15.39
C LYS A 55 -26.95 -43.27 16.11
N LEU A 56 -27.62 -43.09 17.25
CA LEU A 56 -27.54 -41.88 18.05
C LEU A 56 -26.12 -41.65 18.58
N GLN A 57 -25.44 -42.71 19.01
CA GLN A 57 -24.05 -42.63 19.46
C GLN A 57 -23.12 -42.20 18.32
N ALA A 58 -23.25 -42.81 17.13
CA ALA A 58 -22.44 -42.46 15.96
C ALA A 58 -22.67 -41.00 15.51
N GLU A 59 -23.92 -40.53 15.49
CA GLU A 59 -24.24 -39.13 15.20
C GLU A 59 -23.69 -38.18 16.26
N GLY A 60 -23.70 -38.58 17.54
CA GLY A 60 -23.09 -37.82 18.63
C GLY A 60 -21.57 -37.67 18.48
N GLU A 61 -20.88 -38.74 18.09
CA GLU A 61 -19.44 -38.72 17.80
C GLU A 61 -19.12 -37.83 16.59
N ASN A 62 -19.91 -37.95 15.52
CA ASN A 62 -19.78 -37.12 14.32
C ASN A 62 -19.99 -35.63 14.64
N ALA A 63 -21.02 -35.29 15.41
CA ALA A 63 -21.30 -33.92 15.83
C ALA A 63 -20.13 -33.35 16.66
N ASN A 64 -19.58 -34.13 17.59
CA ASN A 64 -18.43 -33.72 18.39
C ASN A 64 -17.16 -33.48 17.54
N GLN A 65 -16.91 -34.32 16.54
CA GLN A 65 -15.80 -34.11 15.60
C GLN A 65 -16.00 -32.86 14.74
N LEU A 66 -17.22 -32.62 14.25
CA LEU A 66 -17.56 -31.43 13.49
C LEU A 66 -17.36 -30.15 14.32
N VAL A 67 -17.81 -30.12 15.57
CA VAL A 67 -17.60 -28.98 16.48
C VAL A 67 -16.11 -28.67 16.66
N ARG A 68 -15.29 -29.68 16.94
CA ARG A 68 -13.82 -29.48 17.08
C ARG A 68 -13.21 -28.94 15.79
N SER A 69 -13.58 -29.50 14.64
CA SER A 69 -13.08 -29.04 13.34
C SER A 69 -13.48 -27.59 13.02
N LEU A 70 -14.68 -27.18 13.44
CA LEU A 70 -15.16 -25.80 13.28
C LEU A 70 -14.39 -24.84 14.20
N ASP A 71 -14.14 -25.22 15.45
CA ASP A 71 -13.38 -24.41 16.39
C ASP A 71 -11.92 -24.22 15.96
N ASP A 72 -11.28 -25.27 15.45
CA ASP A 72 -9.92 -25.18 14.91
C ASP A 72 -9.88 -24.29 13.66
N ARG A 73 -10.84 -24.45 12.74
CA ARG A 73 -10.96 -23.56 11.57
C ARG A 73 -11.18 -22.10 11.97
N LYS A 74 -12.01 -21.82 12.98
CA LYS A 74 -12.23 -20.47 13.51
C LYS A 74 -10.94 -19.88 14.09
N ARG A 75 -10.16 -20.67 14.85
CA ARG A 75 -8.88 -20.25 15.42
C ARG A 75 -7.86 -19.94 14.33
N HIS A 76 -7.73 -20.80 13.32
CA HIS A 76 -6.84 -20.57 12.19
C HIS A 76 -7.24 -19.33 11.37
N ALA A 77 -8.53 -19.15 11.09
CA ALA A 77 -9.03 -17.97 10.40
C ALA A 77 -8.75 -16.68 11.19
N LYS A 78 -9.00 -16.68 12.50
CA LYS A 78 -8.71 -15.54 13.37
C LYS A 78 -7.20 -15.21 13.40
N ALA A 79 -6.34 -16.21 13.51
CA ALA A 79 -4.89 -16.01 13.49
C ALA A 79 -4.41 -15.44 12.14
N ALA A 80 -4.94 -15.93 11.03
CA ALA A 80 -4.62 -15.42 9.69
C ALA A 80 -5.07 -13.96 9.50
N LEU A 81 -6.27 -13.61 9.97
CA LEU A 81 -6.78 -12.24 9.94
C LEU A 81 -5.90 -11.29 10.77
N MET A 82 -5.57 -11.65 12.02
CA MET A 82 -4.68 -10.85 12.87
C MET A 82 -3.29 -10.70 12.25
N GLY A 83 -2.76 -11.75 11.61
CA GLY A 83 -1.48 -11.69 10.90
C GLY A 83 -1.51 -10.71 9.72
N ARG A 84 -2.59 -10.76 8.93
CA ARG A 84 -2.82 -9.85 7.80
C ARG A 84 -2.99 -8.40 8.26
N GLU A 85 -3.75 -8.16 9.32
CA GLU A 85 -3.94 -6.82 9.88
C GLU A 85 -2.61 -6.20 10.32
N ARG A 86 -1.78 -6.93 11.07
CA ARG A 86 -0.46 -6.44 11.47
C ARG A 86 0.44 -6.10 10.28
N HIS A 87 0.41 -6.93 9.24
CA HIS A 87 1.19 -6.68 8.03
C HIS A 87 0.70 -5.41 7.30
N LEU A 88 -0.62 -5.21 7.21
CA LEU A 88 -1.19 -3.99 6.62
C LEU A 88 -0.84 -2.73 7.41
N HIS A 89 -0.88 -2.77 8.74
CA HIS A 89 -0.46 -1.64 9.57
C HIS A 89 1.03 -1.32 9.40
N SER A 90 1.89 -2.35 9.34
CA SER A 90 3.32 -2.17 9.07
C SER A 90 3.58 -1.55 7.70
N LEU A 91 2.86 -1.99 6.66
CA LEU A 91 3.00 -1.47 5.31
C LEU A 91 2.51 -0.01 5.22
N ALA A 92 1.41 0.32 5.89
CA ALA A 92 0.90 1.68 5.96
C ALA A 92 1.93 2.63 6.60
N ALA A 93 2.52 2.23 7.73
CA ALA A 93 3.56 3.02 8.40
C ALA A 93 4.82 3.20 7.54
N GLU A 94 5.23 2.18 6.78
CA GLU A 94 6.36 2.30 5.85
C GLU A 94 6.06 3.28 4.70
N LEU A 95 4.85 3.20 4.13
CA LEU A 95 4.42 4.10 3.06
C LEU A 95 4.30 5.54 3.54
N GLU A 96 3.76 5.78 4.73
CA GLU A 96 3.70 7.11 5.35
C GLU A 96 5.11 7.68 5.59
N SER A 97 6.04 6.87 6.11
CA SER A 97 7.43 7.29 6.30
C SER A 97 8.11 7.65 4.97
N ARG A 98 7.89 6.83 3.93
CA ARG A 98 8.42 7.09 2.58
C ARG A 98 7.82 8.36 1.96
N LEU A 99 6.53 8.60 2.15
CA LEU A 99 5.86 9.81 1.67
C LEU A 99 6.46 11.06 2.33
N CYS A 100 6.60 11.07 3.65
CA CYS A 100 7.23 12.17 4.38
C CYS A 100 8.66 12.47 3.88
N MET A 101 9.45 11.43 3.60
CA MET A 101 10.79 11.57 3.04
C MET A 101 10.77 12.18 1.62
N VAL A 102 9.85 11.75 0.76
CA VAL A 102 9.70 12.30 -0.59
C VAL A 102 9.31 13.77 -0.54
N GLU A 103 8.33 14.13 0.29
CA GLU A 103 7.93 15.53 0.48
C GLU A 103 9.08 16.41 1.00
N GLN A 104 9.89 15.89 1.93
CA GLN A 104 11.07 16.62 2.38
C GLN A 104 12.07 16.84 1.24
N ARG A 105 12.35 15.82 0.44
CA ARG A 105 13.26 15.94 -0.71
C ARG A 105 12.73 16.88 -1.78
N GLU A 106 11.43 16.91 -2.01
CA GLU A 106 10.81 17.84 -2.94
C GLU A 106 11.01 19.30 -2.49
N ARG A 107 10.82 19.57 -1.19
CA ARG A 107 11.10 20.89 -0.60
C ARG A 107 12.58 21.27 -0.74
N GLU A 108 13.50 20.37 -0.40
CA GLU A 108 14.95 20.59 -0.58
C GLU A 108 15.31 20.87 -2.05
N CYS A 109 14.74 20.11 -2.99
CA CYS A 109 14.96 20.32 -4.43
C CYS A 109 14.44 21.69 -4.90
N ALA A 110 13.28 22.13 -4.41
CA ALA A 110 12.74 23.45 -4.72
C ALA A 110 13.66 24.57 -4.19
N GLU A 111 14.14 24.46 -2.96
CA GLU A 111 15.11 25.39 -2.37
C GLU A 111 16.41 25.43 -3.19
N PHE A 112 16.97 24.27 -3.55
CA PHE A 112 18.17 24.21 -4.38
C PHE A 112 17.98 24.81 -5.77
N ALA A 113 16.82 24.60 -6.39
CA ALA A 113 16.50 25.20 -7.68
C ALA A 113 16.48 26.73 -7.59
N THR A 114 15.81 27.29 -6.58
CA THR A 114 15.79 28.76 -6.36
C THR A 114 17.18 29.32 -6.10
N ALA A 115 18.00 28.66 -5.27
CA ALA A 115 19.38 29.10 -5.00
C ALA A 115 20.28 29.04 -6.26
N LEU A 116 20.06 28.06 -7.14
CA LEU A 116 20.77 27.96 -8.42
C LEU A 116 20.36 29.08 -9.38
N GLU A 117 19.06 29.40 -9.47
CA GLU A 117 18.56 30.51 -10.27
C GLU A 117 19.13 31.86 -9.82
N GLU A 118 19.12 32.14 -8.50
CA GLU A 118 19.71 33.37 -7.94
C GLU A 118 21.21 33.46 -8.24
N ARG A 119 21.93 32.35 -8.10
CA ARG A 119 23.35 32.28 -8.40
C ARG A 119 23.63 32.51 -9.89
N ASP A 120 22.83 31.95 -10.79
CA ASP A 120 22.96 32.17 -12.23
C ASP A 120 22.71 33.64 -12.59
N GLN A 121 21.66 34.26 -12.04
CA GLN A 121 21.39 35.69 -12.21
C GLN A 121 22.57 36.56 -11.73
N HIS A 122 23.17 36.23 -10.59
CA HIS A 122 24.34 36.93 -10.07
C HIS A 122 25.57 36.78 -10.98
N HIS A 123 25.82 35.59 -11.53
CA HIS A 123 26.89 35.37 -12.51
C HIS A 123 26.65 36.17 -13.79
N TRP A 124 25.43 36.17 -14.31
CA TRP A 124 25.06 37.00 -15.48
C TRP A 124 25.27 38.49 -15.23
N ALA A 125 24.94 38.98 -14.03
CA ALA A 125 25.19 40.37 -13.65
C ALA A 125 26.69 40.71 -13.64
N LYS A 126 27.54 39.80 -13.11
CA LYS A 126 29.00 39.93 -13.14
C LYS A 126 29.58 39.91 -14.56
N VAL A 127 29.07 39.04 -15.44
CA VAL A 127 29.50 39.00 -16.84
C VAL A 127 29.15 40.33 -17.53
N LYS A 128 27.94 40.85 -17.33
CA LYS A 128 27.53 42.15 -17.89
C LYS A 128 28.37 43.31 -17.34
N SER A 129 28.69 43.32 -16.05
CA SER A 129 29.54 44.37 -15.46
C SER A 129 30.97 44.31 -16.00
N PHE A 130 31.52 43.11 -16.16
CA PHE A 130 32.82 42.88 -16.78
C PHE A 130 32.85 43.37 -18.23
N GLN A 131 31.83 43.03 -19.04
CA GLN A 131 31.72 43.49 -20.43
C GLN A 131 31.66 45.03 -20.51
N ARG A 132 30.92 45.69 -19.61
CA ARG A 132 30.89 47.16 -19.52
C ARG A 132 32.25 47.73 -19.16
N SER A 133 32.93 47.18 -18.15
CA SER A 133 34.28 47.60 -17.75
C SER A 133 35.30 47.44 -18.88
N LYS A 134 35.26 46.30 -19.58
CA LYS A 134 36.07 46.03 -20.76
C LYS A 134 35.84 47.09 -21.86
N ALA A 135 34.58 47.40 -22.17
CA ALA A 135 34.25 48.41 -23.18
C ALA A 135 34.74 49.82 -22.78
N LEU A 136 34.63 50.20 -21.51
CA LEU A 136 35.17 51.47 -20.99
C LEU A 136 36.70 51.51 -21.08
N PHE A 137 37.37 50.40 -20.75
CA PHE A 137 38.82 50.30 -20.85
C PHE A 137 39.31 50.40 -22.30
N GLU A 138 38.65 49.69 -23.23
CA GLU A 138 38.96 49.75 -24.66
C GLU A 138 38.74 51.16 -25.23
N ALA A 139 37.67 51.86 -24.82
CA ALA A 139 37.43 53.25 -25.19
C ALA A 139 38.53 54.19 -24.64
N GLY A 140 38.94 54.00 -23.38
CA GLY A 140 40.03 54.75 -22.76
C GLY A 140 41.39 54.51 -23.46
N LEU A 141 41.68 53.26 -23.81
CA LEU A 141 42.87 52.88 -24.58
C LEU A 141 42.86 53.52 -25.98
N ALA A 142 41.70 53.54 -26.65
CA ALA A 142 41.55 54.19 -27.95
C ALA A 142 41.74 55.72 -27.86
N ALA A 143 41.22 56.36 -26.81
CA ALA A 143 41.43 57.79 -26.55
C ALA A 143 42.91 58.09 -26.26
N SER A 144 43.56 57.32 -25.39
CA SER A 144 44.99 57.44 -25.08
C SER A 144 45.86 57.25 -26.33
N LYS A 145 45.56 56.26 -27.18
CA LYS A 145 46.28 56.07 -28.45
C LYS A 145 46.17 57.29 -29.38
N LYS A 146 45.04 58.02 -29.35
CA LYS A 146 44.87 59.26 -30.11
C LYS A 146 45.67 60.41 -29.51
N THR A 147 45.64 60.59 -28.18
CA THR A 147 46.39 61.67 -27.51
C THR A 147 47.89 61.45 -27.60
N VAL A 148 48.38 60.23 -27.37
CA VAL A 148 49.81 59.90 -27.50
C VAL A 148 50.31 60.14 -28.92
N ARG A 149 49.51 59.82 -29.96
CA ARG A 149 49.86 60.16 -31.34
C ARG A 149 49.92 61.67 -31.58
N ALA A 150 48.99 62.43 -31.03
CA ALA A 150 48.99 63.89 -31.14
C ALA A 150 50.18 64.52 -30.40
N GLU A 151 50.49 64.05 -29.19
CA GLU A 151 51.66 64.50 -28.42
C GLU A 151 52.97 64.14 -29.08
N LEU A 152 53.12 62.93 -29.65
CA LEU A 152 54.29 62.55 -30.45
C LEU A 152 54.45 63.40 -31.71
N GLN A 153 53.34 63.78 -32.37
CA GLN A 153 53.41 64.69 -33.50
C GLN A 153 53.79 66.11 -33.06
N HIS A 154 53.27 66.57 -31.92
CA HIS A 154 53.62 67.87 -31.36
C HIS A 154 55.09 67.91 -30.92
N SER A 155 55.59 66.85 -30.28
CA SER A 155 56.99 66.75 -29.84
C SER A 155 57.94 66.79 -31.03
N ARG A 156 57.63 66.06 -32.10
CA ARG A 156 58.41 66.09 -33.35
C ARG A 156 58.42 67.48 -33.97
N TYR A 157 57.26 68.14 -34.04
CA TYR A 157 57.20 69.51 -34.55
C TYR A 157 58.03 70.49 -33.71
N THR A 158 57.99 70.36 -32.37
CA THR A 158 58.83 71.20 -31.50
C THR A 158 60.32 70.89 -31.62
N GLU A 159 60.70 69.61 -31.77
CA GLU A 159 62.09 69.21 -32.03
C GLU A 159 62.59 69.79 -33.36
N ASP A 160 61.84 69.61 -34.44
CA ASP A 160 62.19 70.12 -35.77
C ASP A 160 62.35 71.65 -35.74
N SER A 161 61.42 72.37 -35.07
CA SER A 161 61.52 73.83 -34.92
C SER A 161 62.73 74.28 -34.08
N LEU A 162 63.11 73.52 -33.05
CA LEU A 162 64.29 73.83 -32.23
C LEU A 162 65.59 73.68 -33.01
N THR A 163 65.67 72.68 -33.89
CA THR A 163 66.81 72.54 -34.82
C THR A 163 66.90 73.72 -35.79
N GLU A 164 65.78 74.18 -36.37
CA GLU A 164 65.77 75.40 -37.21
C GLU A 164 66.27 76.64 -36.44
N TYR A 165 65.85 76.82 -35.17
CA TYR A 165 66.34 77.95 -34.36
C TYR A 165 67.81 77.83 -33.93
N LEU A 166 68.38 76.62 -33.88
CA LEU A 166 69.78 76.41 -33.50
C LEU A 166 70.74 76.67 -34.66
N ASP A 167 70.31 76.41 -35.90
CA ASP A 167 71.09 76.71 -37.11
C ASP A 167 71.24 78.22 -37.34
N ASP A 168 70.32 79.05 -36.81
CA ASP A 168 70.32 80.51 -36.95
C ASP A 168 71.12 81.28 -35.88
N VAL A 169 71.77 80.62 -34.92
CA VAL A 169 72.49 81.31 -33.83
C VAL A 169 74.01 81.14 -33.97
N PRO A 170 74.76 82.18 -34.43
CA PRO A 170 76.21 82.15 -34.46
C PRO A 170 76.76 82.28 -33.03
N GLY A 171 77.05 81.15 -32.38
CA GLY A 171 77.57 81.08 -31.02
C GLY A 171 78.90 80.33 -30.94
N THR A 172 79.86 80.88 -30.20
CA THR A 172 81.21 80.34 -29.97
C THR A 172 81.23 78.89 -29.45
N ASP A 173 82.01 78.04 -30.13
CA ASP A 173 82.07 76.57 -30.06
C ASP A 173 82.02 75.91 -28.67
N GLY A 174 82.58 76.53 -27.63
CA GLY A 174 82.63 75.95 -26.28
C GLY A 174 81.24 75.81 -25.63
N LEU A 175 80.33 76.76 -25.86
CA LEU A 175 78.96 76.71 -25.34
C LEU A 175 78.06 75.79 -26.17
N LEU A 176 78.32 75.66 -27.49
CA LEU A 176 77.62 74.72 -28.36
C LEU A 176 77.93 73.27 -27.98
N LEU A 177 79.19 72.95 -27.67
CA LEU A 177 79.57 71.61 -27.21
C LEU A 177 78.92 71.25 -25.86
N ALA A 178 78.90 72.17 -24.89
CA ALA A 178 78.24 71.92 -23.60
C ALA A 178 76.71 71.76 -23.76
N ARG A 179 76.05 72.65 -24.54
CA ARG A 179 74.61 72.50 -24.84
C ARG A 179 74.31 71.24 -25.64
N GLY A 180 75.16 70.86 -26.59
CA GLY A 180 75.02 69.63 -27.38
C GLY A 180 75.14 68.38 -26.52
N CYS A 181 76.09 68.35 -25.57
CA CYS A 181 76.21 67.27 -24.59
C CYS A 181 74.97 67.19 -23.68
N ASP A 182 74.46 68.32 -23.17
CA ASP A 182 73.25 68.37 -22.35
C ASP A 182 72.00 67.93 -23.13
N LEU A 183 71.87 68.37 -24.39
CA LEU A 183 70.77 67.93 -25.27
C LEU A 183 70.86 66.43 -25.51
N GLY A 184 72.06 65.91 -25.83
CA GLY A 184 72.31 64.48 -26.07
C GLY A 184 72.09 63.59 -24.84
N LEU A 185 72.34 64.11 -23.63
CA LEU A 185 71.96 63.46 -22.38
C LEU A 185 70.44 63.46 -22.17
N LYS A 186 69.77 64.60 -22.41
CA LYS A 186 68.30 64.71 -22.28
C LYS A 186 67.57 63.82 -23.28
N THR A 187 68.00 63.76 -24.54
CA THR A 187 67.40 62.88 -25.55
C THR A 187 67.61 61.41 -25.19
N ARG A 188 68.83 60.99 -24.81
CA ARG A 188 69.06 59.61 -24.34
C ARG A 188 68.23 59.26 -23.11
N CYS A 189 68.09 60.16 -22.14
CA CYS A 189 67.23 59.96 -20.99
C CYS A 189 65.75 59.84 -21.40
N MET A 190 65.28 60.67 -22.33
CA MET A 190 63.91 60.62 -22.83
C MET A 190 63.63 59.33 -23.63
N GLU A 191 64.57 58.91 -24.48
CA GLU A 191 64.51 57.61 -25.17
C GLU A 191 64.44 56.45 -24.18
N GLN A 192 65.26 56.48 -23.12
CA GLN A 192 65.20 55.47 -22.05
C GLN A 192 63.86 55.49 -21.31
N VAL A 193 63.29 56.65 -21.00
CA VAL A 193 61.97 56.77 -20.36
C VAL A 193 60.87 56.22 -21.28
N LEU A 194 60.91 56.53 -22.57
CA LEU A 194 59.94 56.03 -23.55
C LEU A 194 60.05 54.52 -23.74
N LEU A 195 61.26 53.96 -23.75
CA LEU A 195 61.50 52.52 -23.77
C LEU A 195 60.96 51.85 -22.50
N LEU A 196 61.24 52.40 -21.32
CA LEU A 196 60.71 51.89 -20.05
C LEU A 196 59.18 51.95 -20.00
N GLN A 197 58.55 53.03 -20.47
CA GLN A 197 57.09 53.15 -20.55
C GLN A 197 56.48 52.14 -21.53
N ARG A 198 57.14 51.89 -22.65
CA ARG A 198 56.72 50.88 -23.62
C ARG A 198 56.81 49.48 -23.03
N ASP A 199 57.91 49.16 -22.35
CA ASP A 199 58.14 47.86 -21.71
C ASP A 199 57.17 47.65 -20.53
N GLU A 200 56.91 48.68 -19.73
CA GLU A 200 55.91 48.64 -18.67
C GLU A 200 54.49 48.41 -19.24
N CYS A 201 54.13 49.13 -20.31
CA CYS A 201 52.84 48.95 -20.98
C CYS A 201 52.71 47.53 -21.56
N ALA A 202 53.76 47.01 -22.19
CA ALA A 202 53.80 45.63 -22.68
C ALA A 202 53.67 44.61 -21.55
N ALA A 203 54.37 44.82 -20.42
CA ALA A 203 54.26 43.96 -19.24
C ALA A 203 52.85 43.97 -18.64
N ARG A 204 52.19 45.14 -18.54
CA ARG A 204 50.81 45.25 -18.08
C ARG A 204 49.82 44.55 -19.02
N VAL A 205 50.00 44.69 -20.33
CA VAL A 205 49.16 43.98 -21.32
C VAL A 205 49.37 42.47 -21.23
N ASN A 206 50.61 42.00 -21.07
CA ASN A 206 50.92 40.58 -20.91
C ASN A 206 50.35 40.00 -19.60
N LEU A 207 50.46 40.73 -18.48
CA LEU A 207 49.84 40.37 -17.21
C LEU A 207 48.31 40.27 -17.35
N LEU A 208 47.68 41.24 -17.98
CA LEU A 208 46.23 41.24 -18.19
C LEU A 208 45.79 40.09 -19.13
N ALA A 209 46.57 39.77 -20.16
CA ALA A 209 46.31 38.62 -21.02
C ALA A 209 46.41 37.30 -20.25
N ALA A 210 47.45 37.14 -19.41
CA ALA A 210 47.62 35.97 -18.56
C ALA A 210 46.49 35.82 -17.53
N GLU A 211 46.07 36.91 -16.87
CA GLU A 211 44.92 36.90 -15.95
C GLU A 211 43.61 36.50 -16.65
N ILE A 212 43.40 36.96 -17.89
CA ILE A 212 42.22 36.57 -18.69
C ILE A 212 42.27 35.09 -19.03
N GLU A 213 43.43 34.57 -19.42
CA GLU A 213 43.62 33.15 -19.75
C GLU A 213 43.40 32.25 -18.52
N GLU A 214 44.01 32.59 -17.37
CA GLU A 214 43.81 31.84 -16.12
C GLU A 214 42.34 31.83 -15.69
N ARG A 215 41.68 33.00 -15.67
CA ARG A 215 40.25 33.10 -15.32
C ARG A 215 39.38 32.33 -16.30
N GLY A 216 39.70 32.39 -17.60
CA GLY A 216 39.02 31.61 -18.63
C GLY A 216 39.15 30.10 -18.39
N SER A 217 40.35 29.63 -18.03
CA SER A 217 40.60 28.22 -17.71
C SER A 217 39.83 27.75 -16.46
N LEU A 218 39.78 28.58 -15.41
CA LEU A 218 39.04 28.31 -14.17
C LEU A 218 37.54 28.24 -14.43
N LEU A 219 36.99 29.16 -15.22
CA LEU A 219 35.58 29.11 -15.62
C LEU A 219 35.28 27.86 -16.45
N CYS A 220 36.12 27.54 -17.44
CA CYS A 220 35.94 26.35 -18.27
C CYS A 220 35.97 25.05 -17.44
N SER A 221 36.91 24.92 -16.50
CA SER A 221 36.97 23.76 -15.59
C SER A 221 35.76 23.68 -14.66
N PHE A 222 35.32 24.81 -14.10
CA PHE A 222 34.11 24.89 -13.26
C PHE A 222 32.85 24.47 -14.03
N PHE A 223 32.65 24.99 -15.24
CA PHE A 223 31.48 24.63 -16.07
C PHE A 223 31.53 23.17 -16.53
N ARG A 224 32.71 22.64 -16.86
CA ARG A 224 32.87 21.20 -17.15
C ARG A 224 32.49 20.33 -15.95
N ALA A 225 32.99 20.65 -14.76
CA ALA A 225 32.67 19.90 -13.53
C ALA A 225 31.17 20.00 -13.15
N SER A 226 30.57 21.17 -13.37
CA SER A 226 29.14 21.38 -13.11
C SER A 226 28.29 20.59 -14.12
N THR A 227 28.68 20.59 -15.40
CA THR A 227 28.00 19.83 -16.46
C THR A 227 28.08 18.32 -16.21
N THR A 228 29.24 17.79 -15.79
CA THR A 228 29.36 16.37 -15.45
C THR A 228 28.52 16.00 -14.24
N HIS A 229 28.44 16.87 -13.23
CA HIS A 229 27.59 16.65 -12.07
C HIS A 229 26.10 16.66 -12.43
N LEU A 230 25.64 17.63 -13.24
CA LEU A 230 24.27 17.70 -13.72
C LEU A 230 23.89 16.48 -14.57
N ASN A 231 24.77 16.05 -15.47
CA ASN A 231 24.53 14.84 -16.27
C ASN A 231 24.40 13.58 -15.40
N ARG A 232 25.19 13.49 -14.33
CA ARG A 232 25.08 12.40 -13.36
C ARG A 232 23.73 12.44 -12.62
N LEU A 233 23.32 13.61 -12.13
CA LEU A 233 22.03 13.77 -11.45
C LEU A 233 20.85 13.45 -12.38
N LEU A 234 20.92 13.86 -13.65
CA LEU A 234 19.93 13.50 -14.66
C LEU A 234 19.86 11.99 -14.90
N ALA A 235 21.01 11.30 -14.98
CA ALA A 235 21.04 9.85 -15.12
C ALA A 235 20.47 9.13 -13.90
N GLU A 236 20.78 9.61 -12.69
CA GLU A 236 20.24 9.08 -11.43
C GLU A 236 18.71 9.28 -11.35
N GLN A 237 18.20 10.44 -11.79
CA GLN A 237 16.77 10.73 -11.83
C GLN A 237 16.03 9.85 -12.84
N GLN A 238 16.56 9.69 -14.05
CA GLN A 238 15.98 8.79 -15.05
C GLN A 238 15.93 7.34 -14.58
N GLU A 239 16.93 6.87 -13.84
CA GLU A 239 16.93 5.52 -13.29
C GLU A 239 15.88 5.36 -12.18
N ARG A 240 15.72 6.36 -11.30
CA ARG A 240 14.65 6.38 -10.30
C ARG A 240 13.27 6.37 -10.95
N GLU A 241 13.06 7.17 -12.00
CA GLU A 241 11.80 7.17 -12.75
C GLU A 241 11.51 5.78 -13.34
N ARG A 242 12.49 5.11 -13.96
CA ARG A 242 12.29 3.73 -14.47
C ARG A 242 11.92 2.74 -13.36
N GLN A 243 12.53 2.87 -12.18
CA GLN A 243 12.23 2.01 -11.04
C GLN A 243 10.81 2.26 -10.50
N LEU A 244 10.37 3.51 -10.44
CA LEU A 244 9.01 3.88 -10.04
C LEU A 244 7.97 3.31 -11.00
N HIS A 245 8.16 3.46 -12.32
CA HIS A 245 7.24 2.88 -13.32
C HIS A 245 7.12 1.35 -13.18
N ARG A 246 8.25 0.64 -12.98
CA ARG A 246 8.21 -0.81 -12.74
C ARG A 246 7.47 -1.17 -11.45
N ALA A 247 7.61 -0.36 -10.40
CA ALA A 247 6.90 -0.59 -9.14
C ALA A 247 5.39 -0.36 -9.29
N GLU A 248 4.98 0.66 -10.04
CA GLU A 248 3.58 0.92 -10.39
C GLU A 248 2.96 -0.24 -11.16
N ASP A 249 3.65 -0.75 -12.20
CA ASP A 249 3.19 -1.92 -12.97
C ASP A 249 2.98 -3.15 -12.08
N LEU A 250 3.92 -3.42 -11.15
CA LEU A 250 3.81 -4.54 -10.20
C LEU A 250 2.63 -4.36 -9.24
N LEU A 251 2.39 -3.13 -8.76
CA LEU A 251 1.24 -2.83 -7.89
C LEU A 251 -0.08 -3.03 -8.64
N CYS A 252 -0.18 -2.60 -9.89
CA CYS A 252 -1.36 -2.83 -10.73
C CYS A 252 -1.65 -4.32 -10.91
N LEU A 253 -0.63 -5.14 -11.20
CA LEU A 253 -0.78 -6.59 -11.31
C LEU A 253 -1.24 -7.23 -10.00
N GLN A 254 -0.69 -6.81 -8.86
CA GLN A 254 -1.09 -7.31 -7.54
C GLN A 254 -2.54 -6.93 -7.19
N GLN A 255 -2.98 -5.73 -7.55
CA GLN A 255 -4.37 -5.28 -7.33
C GLN A 255 -5.36 -6.10 -8.16
N VAL A 256 -5.06 -6.37 -9.43
CA VAL A 256 -5.89 -7.21 -10.30
C VAL A 256 -6.01 -8.64 -9.76
N ASP A 257 -4.88 -9.24 -9.36
CA ASP A 257 -4.89 -10.58 -8.78
C ASP A 257 -5.66 -10.63 -7.45
N LEU A 258 -5.46 -9.66 -6.57
CA LEU A 258 -6.19 -9.57 -5.29
C LEU A 258 -7.70 -9.40 -5.52
N ALA A 259 -8.12 -8.53 -6.44
CA ALA A 259 -9.52 -8.33 -6.79
C ALA A 259 -10.15 -9.61 -7.35
N GLY A 260 -9.41 -10.35 -8.20
CA GLY A 260 -9.83 -11.66 -8.70
C GLY A 260 -10.01 -12.69 -7.59
N ARG A 261 -9.08 -12.77 -6.64
CA ARG A 261 -9.17 -13.67 -5.46
C ARG A 261 -10.32 -13.30 -4.54
N MET A 262 -10.55 -12.01 -4.29
CA MET A 262 -11.67 -11.54 -3.46
C MET A 262 -13.01 -11.87 -4.08
N ARG A 263 -13.17 -11.68 -5.39
CA ARG A 263 -14.41 -12.05 -6.10
C ARG A 263 -14.72 -13.54 -5.95
N LYS A 264 -13.73 -14.41 -6.24
CA LYS A 264 -13.88 -15.86 -6.05
C LYS A 264 -14.23 -16.24 -4.61
N ALA A 265 -13.64 -15.56 -3.62
CA ALA A 265 -13.94 -15.82 -2.21
C ALA A 265 -15.37 -15.41 -1.83
N MET A 266 -15.86 -14.28 -2.35
CA MET A 266 -17.25 -13.85 -2.15
C MET A 266 -18.24 -14.81 -2.82
N ASP A 267 -17.95 -15.25 -4.05
CA ASP A 267 -18.78 -16.22 -4.78
C ASP A 267 -18.88 -17.54 -3.99
N LEU A 268 -17.74 -18.07 -3.51
CA LEU A 268 -17.72 -19.27 -2.65
C LEU A 268 -18.49 -19.08 -1.34
N GLN A 269 -18.43 -17.89 -0.75
CA GLN A 269 -19.19 -17.59 0.47
C GLN A 269 -20.69 -17.58 0.19
N GLN A 270 -21.12 -16.99 -0.92
CA GLN A 270 -22.53 -16.99 -1.35
C GLN A 270 -23.01 -18.41 -1.62
N ASP A 271 -22.23 -19.22 -2.33
CA ASP A 271 -22.54 -20.63 -2.59
C ASP A 271 -22.64 -21.43 -1.28
N SER A 272 -21.73 -21.20 -0.34
CA SER A 272 -21.76 -21.87 0.97
C SER A 272 -23.00 -21.48 1.79
N TYR A 273 -23.43 -20.22 1.70
CA TYR A 273 -24.62 -19.72 2.37
C TYR A 273 -25.88 -20.33 1.76
N ALA A 274 -25.99 -20.35 0.43
CA ALA A 274 -27.08 -20.99 -0.30
C ALA A 274 -27.17 -22.49 0.02
N HIS A 275 -26.02 -23.17 0.09
CA HIS A 275 -25.95 -24.59 0.46
C HIS A 275 -26.42 -24.82 1.91
N ALA A 276 -25.99 -23.99 2.86
CA ALA A 276 -26.42 -24.08 4.26
C ALA A 276 -27.93 -23.78 4.43
N GLU A 277 -28.48 -22.87 3.64
CA GLU A 277 -29.92 -22.62 3.60
C GLU A 277 -30.69 -23.84 3.06
N MET A 278 -30.18 -24.45 1.97
CA MET A 278 -30.77 -25.67 1.41
C MET A 278 -30.74 -26.82 2.41
N GLN A 279 -29.61 -27.05 3.08
CA GLN A 279 -29.47 -28.10 4.11
C GLN A 279 -30.49 -27.92 5.25
N ARG A 280 -30.70 -26.68 5.72
CA ARG A 280 -31.71 -26.38 6.75
C ARG A 280 -33.14 -26.66 6.27
N LYS A 281 -33.47 -26.29 5.02
CA LYS A 281 -34.78 -26.62 4.42
C LYS A 281 -35.00 -28.13 4.35
N VAL A 282 -33.99 -28.89 3.94
CA VAL A 282 -34.06 -30.36 3.90
C VAL A 282 -34.24 -30.95 5.30
N LEU A 283 -33.47 -30.48 6.29
CA LEU A 283 -33.59 -30.91 7.68
C LEU A 283 -34.99 -30.61 8.24
N ALA A 284 -35.52 -29.40 8.02
CA ALA A 284 -36.86 -29.03 8.48
C ALA A 284 -37.94 -29.92 7.86
N LEU A 285 -37.82 -30.27 6.57
CA LEU A 285 -38.73 -31.21 5.91
C LEU A 285 -38.63 -32.63 6.52
N GLN A 286 -37.43 -33.09 6.86
CA GLN A 286 -37.23 -34.36 7.55
C GLN A 286 -37.85 -34.35 8.95
N CYS A 287 -37.61 -33.30 9.74
CA CYS A 287 -38.23 -33.13 11.06
C CYS A 287 -39.76 -33.11 10.97
N ARG A 288 -40.35 -32.41 9.99
CA ARG A 288 -41.81 -32.42 9.78
C ARG A 288 -42.37 -33.80 9.47
N ARG A 289 -41.65 -34.61 8.68
CA ARG A 289 -42.05 -35.99 8.40
C ARG A 289 -42.06 -36.82 9.69
N VAL A 290 -41.01 -36.70 10.51
CA VAL A 290 -40.92 -37.39 11.81
C VAL A 290 -42.02 -36.94 12.75
N VAL A 291 -42.28 -35.63 12.86
CA VAL A 291 -43.33 -35.08 13.72
C VAL A 291 -44.72 -35.61 13.34
N ARG A 292 -45.04 -35.75 12.05
CA ARG A 292 -46.29 -36.40 11.63
C ARG A 292 -46.37 -37.84 12.10
N SER A 293 -45.30 -38.63 11.90
CA SER A 293 -45.25 -40.02 12.36
C SER A 293 -45.34 -40.17 13.88
N VAL A 294 -44.78 -39.23 14.64
CA VAL A 294 -44.89 -39.19 16.11
C VAL A 294 -46.30 -38.79 16.54
N GLY A 295 -46.92 -37.80 15.88
CA GLY A 295 -48.29 -37.38 16.16
C GLY A 295 -49.29 -38.54 16.06
N ASP A 296 -49.15 -39.38 15.03
CA ASP A 296 -49.98 -40.59 14.85
C ASP A 296 -49.84 -41.57 16.03
N VAL A 297 -48.65 -41.69 16.63
CA VAL A 297 -48.37 -42.57 17.76
C VAL A 297 -48.85 -41.96 19.08
N VAL A 298 -48.56 -40.68 19.33
CA VAL A 298 -48.90 -40.01 20.60
C VAL A 298 -50.42 -39.85 20.75
N GLY A 299 -51.17 -39.69 19.65
CA GLY A 299 -52.63 -39.67 19.66
C GLY A 299 -53.30 -40.91 20.25
N SER A 300 -52.57 -42.03 20.38
CA SER A 300 -53.07 -43.26 21.01
C SER A 300 -52.90 -43.31 22.54
N LEU A 301 -52.15 -42.37 23.14
CA LEU A 301 -51.82 -42.36 24.56
C LEU A 301 -52.79 -41.47 25.34
N SER A 302 -53.52 -42.04 26.30
CA SER A 302 -54.41 -41.28 27.19
C SER A 302 -53.62 -40.41 28.17
N GLY A 303 -53.94 -39.11 28.24
CA GLY A 303 -53.41 -38.17 29.23
C GLY A 303 -52.34 -37.19 28.72
N ILE A 304 -51.98 -37.25 27.43
CA ILE A 304 -51.06 -36.30 26.80
C ILE A 304 -51.89 -35.26 26.02
N ASP A 305 -51.60 -33.98 26.22
CA ASP A 305 -52.06 -32.91 25.33
C ASP A 305 -51.24 -32.94 24.04
N VAL A 306 -51.71 -33.74 23.08
CA VAL A 306 -51.06 -33.94 21.78
C VAL A 306 -50.89 -32.61 21.04
N GLU A 307 -51.87 -31.71 21.15
CA GLU A 307 -51.86 -30.43 20.43
C GLU A 307 -50.74 -29.53 20.95
N ALA A 308 -50.59 -29.40 22.26
CA ALA A 308 -49.51 -28.62 22.87
C ALA A 308 -48.12 -29.14 22.47
N VAL A 309 -47.91 -30.47 22.51
CA VAL A 309 -46.63 -31.09 22.12
C VAL A 309 -46.33 -30.88 20.63
N MET A 310 -47.32 -31.04 19.76
CA MET A 310 -47.17 -30.85 18.31
C MET A 310 -46.88 -29.39 17.95
N LEU A 311 -47.53 -28.43 18.62
CA LEU A 311 -47.26 -27.00 18.46
C LEU A 311 -45.85 -26.64 18.92
N GLU A 312 -45.37 -27.20 20.04
CA GLU A 312 -44.01 -26.97 20.51
C GLU A 312 -42.97 -27.54 19.52
N LEU A 313 -43.20 -28.75 19.00
CA LEU A 313 -42.32 -29.37 18.00
C LEU A 313 -42.31 -28.58 16.68
N GLU A 314 -43.45 -28.13 16.17
CA GLU A 314 -43.50 -27.31 14.96
C GLU A 314 -42.83 -25.95 15.17
N SER A 315 -42.98 -25.33 16.34
CA SER A 315 -42.27 -24.11 16.72
C SER A 315 -40.75 -24.31 16.71
N ARG A 316 -40.25 -25.43 17.25
CA ARG A 316 -38.82 -25.79 17.19
C ARG A 316 -38.34 -25.99 15.74
N ILE A 317 -39.15 -26.60 14.87
CA ILE A 317 -38.83 -26.76 13.44
C ILE A 317 -38.78 -25.40 12.73
N GLN A 318 -39.71 -24.49 13.01
CA GLN A 318 -39.64 -23.11 12.49
C GLN A 318 -38.37 -22.40 12.95
N GLY A 319 -37.90 -22.69 14.17
CA GLY A 319 -36.60 -22.25 14.67
C GLY A 319 -35.41 -22.70 13.79
N ILE A 320 -35.44 -23.91 13.24
CA ILE A 320 -34.39 -24.43 12.33
C ILE A 320 -34.39 -23.68 11.00
N LEU A 321 -35.56 -23.26 10.51
CA LEU A 321 -35.70 -22.50 9.26
C LEU A 321 -35.28 -21.03 9.40
N ARG A 322 -35.38 -20.45 10.60
CA ARG A 322 -34.93 -19.08 10.83
C ARG A 322 -33.40 -19.03 10.78
N VAL A 323 -32.87 -18.20 9.90
CA VAL A 323 -31.48 -17.76 10.00
C VAL A 323 -31.40 -16.89 11.26
N PRO A 324 -30.44 -17.10 12.18
CA PRO A 324 -30.15 -16.06 13.16
C PRO A 324 -29.82 -14.81 12.35
N SER A 325 -30.64 -13.76 12.48
CA SER A 325 -30.28 -12.45 11.99
C SER A 325 -28.93 -12.15 12.64
N SER A 326 -27.86 -12.15 11.84
CA SER A 326 -26.59 -11.64 12.33
C SER A 326 -26.76 -10.13 12.45
N ASP A 327 -27.29 -9.70 13.61
CA ASP A 327 -27.28 -8.31 14.06
C ASP A 327 -25.84 -7.78 14.28
N ALA A 328 -24.81 -8.55 13.90
CA ALA A 328 -23.43 -8.10 13.77
C ALA A 328 -23.23 -7.06 12.63
N SER A 329 -24.23 -6.81 11.79
CA SER A 329 -24.14 -5.75 10.77
C SER A 329 -24.38 -4.34 11.33
N ASN A 330 -24.90 -4.19 12.55
CA ASN A 330 -25.06 -2.87 13.18
C ASN A 330 -23.83 -2.38 13.97
N GLU A 331 -22.90 -3.25 14.36
CA GLU A 331 -21.68 -2.79 15.05
C GLU A 331 -20.69 -2.09 14.11
N TYR A 332 -20.68 -2.41 12.82
CA TYR A 332 -19.87 -1.67 11.85
C TYR A 332 -20.52 -0.35 11.37
N GLY A 333 -21.81 -0.13 11.65
CA GLY A 333 -22.53 1.11 11.31
C GLY A 333 -22.43 2.21 12.35
N MET A 334 -22.26 1.88 13.63
CA MET A 334 -22.29 2.86 14.73
C MET A 334 -21.03 3.73 14.87
N HIS A 335 -19.93 3.39 14.19
CA HIS A 335 -18.72 4.23 14.21
C HIS A 335 -18.69 5.37 13.18
N LYS A 336 -19.76 5.56 12.38
CA LYS A 336 -19.88 6.73 11.50
C LYS A 336 -20.84 7.83 11.95
N ALA A 337 -21.61 7.63 13.03
CA ALA A 337 -22.57 8.65 13.48
C ALA A 337 -22.06 9.56 14.62
N ALA A 338 -20.83 9.37 15.12
CA ALA A 338 -20.32 10.11 16.28
C ALA A 338 -19.22 11.14 15.95
N GLY A 339 -19.09 11.57 14.70
CA GLY A 339 -17.99 12.47 14.27
C GLY A 339 -18.36 13.58 13.29
N GLU A 340 -19.65 13.81 13.03
CA GLU A 340 -20.11 14.95 12.22
C GLU A 340 -20.86 15.95 13.10
N SER A 341 -20.14 16.91 13.67
CA SER A 341 -20.65 18.20 14.16
C SER A 341 -19.54 19.24 14.10
#